data_AF-A0A0E3R4T5-F1
#
_entry.id   AF-A0A0E3R4T5-F1
#
_cell.length_a   1.000
_cell.length_b   1.000
_cell.length_c   1.000
_cell.angle_alpha   90.00
_cell.angle_beta   90.00
_cell.angle_gamma   90.00
#
_symmetry.space_group_name_H-M   'P 1'
#
loop_
_entity.id
_entity.type
_entity.pdbx_description
1 polymer ?
#
loop_
_entity_poly.entity_id
_entity_poly.type
_entity_poly.pdbx_seq_one_letter_code
_entity_poly.pdbx_strand_id
1 'polypeptide(L)'
;MILSKEWINSDRVEAVLDVVGLEFNKEKTYVGNAVNGFEFVGFYFQEIIDENGLERNIKIIPTEGSIEKVIEIIESIVSAEKSNFDDKNKNRAYNSIIKNISKVLDPWVNYYKHTDYAAGLERIEQSVNKRIKEFT
;
A
#
# COMPACT_ATOMS: atom_id res chain seq x y z
N MET A 1 -15.43 8.65 -10.44
CA MET A 1 -15.36 7.21 -10.80
C MET A 1 -16.50 6.94 -11.77
N ILE A 2 -16.20 6.64 -13.04
CA ILE A 2 -17.24 6.32 -14.02
C ILE A 2 -17.58 4.84 -13.83
N LEU A 3 -18.58 4.58 -12.98
CA LEU A 3 -19.19 3.26 -12.86
C LEU A 3 -20.22 3.09 -13.99
N SER A 4 -19.71 2.89 -15.20
CA SER A 4 -20.52 2.53 -16.37
C SER A 4 -20.76 1.01 -16.37
N LYS A 5 -22.00 0.57 -16.61
CA LYS A 5 -22.30 -0.84 -16.92
C LYS A 5 -21.96 -1.22 -18.36
N GLU A 6 -21.71 -0.23 -19.22
CA GLU A 6 -21.26 -0.46 -20.58
C GLU A 6 -19.75 -0.74 -20.57
N TRP A 7 -19.38 -1.80 -21.28
CA TRP A 7 -17.98 -2.17 -21.51
C TRP A 7 -17.28 -1.02 -22.23
N ILE A 8 -16.10 -0.65 -21.75
CA ILE A 8 -15.25 0.31 -22.44
C ILE A 8 -14.86 -0.31 -23.80
N ASN A 9 -15.19 0.37 -24.88
CA ASN A 9 -14.76 -0.01 -26.22
C ASN A 9 -13.23 0.24 -26.31
N SER A 10 -12.44 -0.84 -26.36
CA SER A 10 -10.97 -0.78 -26.44
C SER A 10 -10.51 0.00 -27.67
N ASP A 11 -11.14 -0.22 -28.82
CA ASP A 11 -10.81 0.44 -30.09
C ASP A 11 -10.94 1.96 -30.00
N ARG A 12 -11.91 2.47 -29.22
CA ARG A 12 -12.03 3.91 -28.96
C ARG A 12 -10.87 4.46 -28.14
N VAL A 13 -10.39 3.71 -27.16
CA VAL A 13 -9.27 4.18 -26.32
C VAL A 13 -7.96 4.08 -27.10
N GLU A 14 -7.77 3.01 -27.88
CA GLU A 14 -6.62 2.86 -28.79
C GLU A 14 -6.56 4.00 -29.80
N ALA A 15 -7.67 4.34 -30.46
CA ALA A 15 -7.72 5.44 -31.41
C ALA A 15 -7.35 6.79 -30.78
N VAL A 16 -7.70 7.03 -29.51
CA VAL A 16 -7.31 8.26 -28.80
C VAL A 16 -5.83 8.26 -28.43
N LEU A 17 -5.29 7.11 -28.00
CA LEU A 17 -3.86 6.98 -27.68
C LEU A 17 -2.98 7.15 -28.92
N ASP A 18 -3.40 6.59 -30.06
CA ASP A 18 -2.68 6.69 -31.34
C ASP A 18 -2.54 8.15 -31.81
N VAL A 19 -3.60 8.96 -31.64
CA VAL A 19 -3.56 10.41 -31.95
C VAL A 19 -2.47 11.17 -31.18
N VAL A 20 -2.12 10.70 -29.96
CA VAL A 20 -1.06 11.30 -29.14
C VAL A 20 0.26 10.52 -29.21
N GLY A 21 0.39 9.53 -30.10
CA GLY A 21 1.58 8.72 -30.27
C GLY A 21 1.89 7.81 -29.07
N LEU A 22 0.85 7.36 -28.35
CA LEU A 22 0.96 6.43 -27.23
C LEU A 22 0.34 5.08 -27.59
N GLU A 23 0.82 4.04 -26.91
CA GLU A 23 0.29 2.68 -27.04
C GLU A 23 0.02 2.10 -25.65
N PHE A 24 -0.90 1.13 -25.59
CA PHE A 24 -1.12 0.37 -24.37
C PHE A 24 0.10 -0.49 -24.02
N ASN A 25 0.46 -0.49 -22.75
CA ASN A 25 1.38 -1.49 -22.23
C ASN A 25 0.60 -2.79 -21.98
N LYS A 26 0.77 -3.77 -22.88
CA LYS A 26 0.05 -5.06 -22.86
C LYS A 26 0.27 -5.89 -21.59
N GLU A 27 1.37 -5.66 -20.87
CA GLU A 27 1.65 -6.35 -19.60
C GLU A 27 0.93 -5.70 -18.42
N LYS A 28 0.68 -4.39 -18.49
CA LYS A 28 0.07 -3.60 -17.41
C LYS A 28 -1.42 -3.34 -17.59
N THR A 29 -1.93 -3.52 -18.81
CA THR A 29 -3.32 -3.23 -19.15
C THR A 29 -4.12 -4.52 -19.28
N TYR A 30 -5.16 -4.65 -18.46
CA TYR A 30 -6.14 -5.72 -18.55
C TYR A 30 -7.54 -5.21 -18.23
N VAL A 31 -8.56 -5.89 -18.73
CA VAL A 31 -9.96 -5.63 -18.37
C VAL A 31 -10.32 -6.59 -17.25
N GLY A 32 -10.55 -6.04 -16.05
CA GLY A 32 -10.96 -6.79 -14.86
C GLY A 32 -12.38 -6.41 -14.40
N ASN A 33 -12.84 -7.07 -13.34
CA ASN A 33 -14.06 -6.69 -12.62
C ASN A 33 -13.74 -6.53 -11.13
N ALA A 34 -14.58 -5.79 -10.40
CA ALA A 34 -14.39 -5.57 -8.97
C ALA A 34 -14.54 -6.87 -8.15
N VAL A 35 -15.27 -7.87 -8.65
CA VAL A 35 -15.44 -9.19 -8.01
C VAL A 35 -14.09 -9.89 -7.78
N ASN A 36 -13.24 -9.87 -8.80
CA ASN A 36 -11.90 -10.46 -8.74
C ASN A 36 -10.86 -9.53 -8.09
N GLY A 37 -11.26 -8.28 -7.85
CA GLY A 37 -10.41 -7.22 -7.33
C GLY A 37 -9.45 -6.63 -8.36
N PHE A 38 -8.99 -5.42 -8.08
CA PHE A 38 -7.97 -4.75 -8.89
C PHE A 38 -7.17 -3.73 -8.06
N GLU A 39 -5.94 -3.48 -8.50
CA GLU A 39 -5.08 -2.45 -7.92
C GLU A 39 -5.17 -1.15 -8.70
N PHE A 40 -5.26 -0.03 -7.99
CA PHE A 40 -5.17 1.29 -8.58
C PHE A 40 -4.52 2.26 -7.59
N VAL A 41 -3.38 2.82 -8.00
CA VAL A 41 -2.65 3.87 -7.25
C VAL A 41 -2.37 3.45 -5.78
N GLY A 42 -1.95 2.21 -5.58
CA GLY A 42 -1.62 1.68 -4.24
C GLY A 42 -2.82 1.32 -3.37
N PHE A 43 -4.04 1.33 -3.93
CA PHE A 43 -5.25 0.80 -3.32
C PHE A 43 -5.68 -0.48 -4.03
N TYR A 44 -6.16 -1.46 -3.27
CA TYR A 44 -6.81 -2.65 -3.77
C TYR A 44 -8.32 -2.52 -3.55
N PHE A 45 -9.09 -2.65 -4.62
CA PHE A 45 -10.54 -2.57 -4.62
C PHE A 45 -11.10 -3.97 -4.83
N GLN A 46 -12.07 -4.39 -4.01
CA GLN A 46 -12.73 -5.69 -4.16
C GLN A 46 -14.21 -5.59 -3.80
N GLU A 47 -15.07 -6.15 -4.63
CA GLU A 47 -16.48 -6.34 -4.30
C GLU A 47 -16.59 -7.42 -3.21
N ILE A 48 -17.21 -7.05 -2.10
CA ILE A 48 -17.53 -7.96 -1.00
C ILE A 48 -19.05 -8.03 -0.86
N ILE A 49 -19.51 -9.20 -0.42
CA ILE A 49 -20.91 -9.40 -0.04
C ILE A 49 -20.96 -9.25 1.48
N ASP A 50 -21.93 -8.49 1.98
CA ASP A 50 -22.16 -8.36 3.41
C ASP A 50 -22.49 -9.71 4.07
N GLU A 51 -22.39 -9.76 5.40
CA GLU A 51 -22.56 -10.98 6.18
C GLU A 51 -23.96 -11.62 5.97
N ASN A 52 -24.94 -10.82 5.61
CA ASN A 52 -26.32 -11.24 5.37
C ASN A 52 -26.62 -11.62 3.91
N GLY A 53 -25.67 -11.44 2.98
CA GLY A 53 -25.85 -11.79 1.57
C GLY A 53 -26.71 -10.82 0.76
N LEU A 54 -27.09 -9.68 1.33
CA LEU A 54 -28.10 -8.75 0.81
C LEU A 54 -27.48 -7.55 0.09
N GLU A 55 -26.30 -7.10 0.50
CA GLU A 55 -25.65 -5.90 -0.03
C GLU A 55 -24.25 -6.17 -0.57
N ARG A 56 -23.98 -5.58 -1.75
CA ARG A 56 -22.67 -5.58 -2.38
C ARG A 56 -21.97 -4.28 -2.07
N ASN A 57 -20.83 -4.37 -1.41
CA ASN A 57 -20.00 -3.23 -1.03
C ASN A 57 -18.63 -3.32 -1.71
N ILE A 58 -17.95 -2.19 -1.86
CA ILE A 58 -16.56 -2.18 -2.32
C ILE A 58 -15.66 -2.03 -1.11
N LYS A 59 -14.90 -3.09 -0.82
CA LYS A 59 -13.79 -3.04 0.12
C LYS A 59 -12.61 -2.34 -0.55
N ILE A 60 -12.03 -1.38 0.16
CA ILE A 60 -10.81 -0.67 -0.26
C ILE A 60 -9.77 -0.91 0.82
N ILE A 61 -8.61 -1.43 0.44
CA ILE A 61 -7.46 -1.65 1.35
C ILE A 61 -6.16 -1.14 0.70
N PRO A 62 -5.10 -0.88 1.47
CA PRO A 62 -3.76 -0.70 0.90
C PRO A 62 -3.32 -1.97 0.15
N THR A 63 -2.65 -1.82 -0.99
CA THR A 63 -2.05 -2.97 -1.71
C THR A 63 -0.90 -3.57 -0.91
N GLU A 64 -0.64 -4.88 -1.07
CA GLU A 64 0.50 -5.54 -0.42
C GLU A 64 1.83 -4.86 -0.75
N GLY A 65 2.05 -4.50 -2.01
CA GLY A 65 3.27 -3.78 -2.41
C GLY A 65 3.43 -2.39 -1.76
N SER A 66 2.35 -1.78 -1.27
CA SER A 66 2.42 -0.49 -0.55
C SER A 66 2.73 -0.69 0.93
N ILE A 67 2.29 -1.82 1.51
CA ILE A 67 2.64 -2.23 2.88
C ILE A 67 4.11 -2.66 2.93
N GLU A 68 4.54 -3.49 1.97
CA GLU A 68 5.90 -4.03 1.89
C GLU A 68 6.95 -2.94 1.73
N LYS A 69 6.69 -1.93 0.88
CA LYS A 69 7.59 -0.77 0.74
C LYS A 69 7.83 -0.04 2.08
N VAL A 70 6.79 0.14 2.90
CA VAL A 70 6.96 0.77 4.21
C VAL A 70 7.76 -0.11 5.16
N ILE A 71 7.51 -1.41 5.15
CA ILE A 71 8.29 -2.38 5.93
C ILE A 71 9.77 -2.30 5.53
N GLU A 72 10.10 -2.36 4.24
CA GLU A 72 11.48 -2.27 3.73
C GLU A 72 12.19 -0.97 4.14
N ILE A 73 11.49 0.16 4.07
CA ILE A 73 12.04 1.45 4.51
C ILE A 73 12.32 1.45 6.00
N ILE A 74 11.39 0.95 6.82
CA ILE A 74 11.59 0.87 8.28
C ILE A 74 12.73 -0.09 8.61
N GLU A 75 12.83 -1.24 7.93
CA GLU A 75 13.94 -2.17 8.09
C GLU A 75 15.29 -1.53 7.75
N SER A 76 15.32 -0.68 6.72
CA SER A 76 16.52 0.08 6.34
C SER A 76 16.91 1.11 7.40
N ILE A 77 15.94 1.86 7.95
CA ILE A 77 16.16 2.81 9.06
C ILE A 77 16.75 2.10 10.27
N VAL A 78 16.12 0.99 10.66
CA VAL A 78 16.52 0.20 11.80
C VAL A 78 17.94 -0.34 11.58
N SER A 79 18.21 -1.00 10.45
CA SER A 79 19.53 -1.53 10.10
C SER A 79 20.64 -0.46 10.15
N ALA A 80 20.38 0.74 9.61
CA ALA A 80 21.35 1.83 9.59
C ALA A 80 21.72 2.33 11.00
N GLU A 81 20.76 2.37 11.92
CA GLU A 81 20.99 2.77 13.31
C GLU A 81 21.75 1.67 14.08
N LYS A 82 21.54 0.38 13.76
CA LYS A 82 22.32 -0.74 14.33
C LYS A 82 23.81 -0.61 14.04
N SER A 83 24.15 -0.26 12.79
CA SER A 83 25.54 -0.11 12.36
C SER A 83 26.28 1.02 13.09
N ASN A 84 25.56 2.00 13.61
CA ASN A 84 26.11 3.16 14.34
C ASN A 84 25.97 3.04 15.86
N PHE A 85 25.62 1.85 16.37
CA PHE A 85 25.28 1.65 17.77
C PHE A 85 26.55 1.57 18.65
N ASP A 86 26.74 2.57 19.51
CA ASP A 86 27.67 2.56 20.65
C ASP A 86 26.85 2.53 21.94
N ASP A 87 27.19 1.61 22.85
CA ASP A 87 26.43 1.26 24.05
C ASP A 87 26.20 2.48 24.98
N LYS A 88 27.08 3.48 24.89
CA LYS A 88 26.98 4.76 25.62
C LYS A 88 25.85 5.67 25.14
N ASN A 89 25.22 5.39 24.00
CA ASN A 89 24.20 6.24 23.36
C ASN A 89 22.86 5.52 23.08
N LYS A 90 22.58 4.42 23.77
CA LYS A 90 21.39 3.57 23.57
C LYS A 90 20.06 4.33 23.51
N ASN A 91 19.79 5.24 24.45
CA ASN A 91 18.55 6.04 24.45
C ASN A 91 18.44 7.01 23.26
N ARG A 92 19.58 7.53 22.79
CA ARG A 92 19.63 8.41 21.63
C ARG A 92 19.30 7.66 20.34
N ALA A 93 19.84 6.44 20.20
CA ALA A 93 19.55 5.56 19.07
C ALA A 93 18.06 5.19 19.01
N TYR A 94 17.44 4.80 20.13
CA TYR A 94 16.00 4.51 20.15
C TYR A 94 15.14 5.72 19.77
N ASN A 95 15.45 6.91 20.31
CA ASN A 95 14.74 8.13 19.94
C ASN A 95 14.90 8.49 18.45
N SER A 96 16.09 8.24 17.87
CA SER A 96 16.33 8.42 16.44
C SER A 96 15.50 7.45 15.59
N ILE A 97 15.49 6.17 15.95
CA ILE A 97 14.71 5.11 15.30
C ILE A 97 13.23 5.49 15.31
N ILE A 98 12.65 5.78 16.49
CA ILE A 98 11.23 6.14 16.63
C ILE A 98 10.91 7.35 15.76
N LYS A 99 11.71 8.42 15.85
CA LYS A 99 11.50 9.64 15.06
C LYS A 99 11.55 9.38 13.56
N ASN A 100 12.45 8.53 13.09
CA ASN A 100 12.59 8.22 11.66
C ASN A 100 11.48 7.29 11.17
N ILE A 101 11.03 6.33 11.99
CA ILE A 101 9.85 5.50 11.69
C ILE A 101 8.59 6.37 11.58
N SER A 102 8.35 7.29 12.52
CA SER A 102 7.18 8.18 12.47
C SER A 102 7.11 9.01 11.20
N LYS A 103 8.25 9.48 10.67
CA LYS A 103 8.30 10.22 9.38
C LYS A 103 7.81 9.40 8.19
N VAL A 104 7.80 8.08 8.29
CA VAL A 104 7.34 7.16 7.24
C VAL A 104 5.91 6.69 7.52
N LEU A 105 5.61 6.34 8.77
CA LEU A 105 4.29 5.87 9.18
C LEU A 105 3.22 6.97 9.12
N ASP A 106 3.50 8.17 9.61
CA ASP A 106 2.48 9.23 9.69
C ASP A 106 1.93 9.61 8.31
N PRO A 107 2.75 9.77 7.25
CA PRO A 107 2.24 9.97 5.90
C PRO A 107 1.47 8.78 5.37
N TRP A 108 1.94 7.55 5.61
CA TRP A 108 1.27 6.34 5.14
C TRP A 108 -0.12 6.19 5.76
N VAL A 109 -0.24 6.35 7.08
CA VAL A 109 -1.52 6.34 7.79
C VAL A 109 -2.42 7.46 7.28
N ASN A 110 -1.90 8.68 7.10
CA ASN A 110 -2.69 9.78 6.57
C ASN A 110 -3.20 9.55 5.15
N TYR A 111 -2.43 8.83 4.33
CA TYR A 111 -2.82 8.45 2.98
C TYR A 111 -3.93 7.40 3.00
N TYR A 112 -3.83 6.36 3.85
CA TYR A 112 -4.77 5.24 3.87
C TYR A 112 -5.90 5.34 4.90
N LYS A 113 -5.97 6.39 5.74
CA LYS A 113 -6.96 6.51 6.82
C LYS A 113 -8.44 6.43 6.41
N HIS A 114 -8.72 6.55 5.13
CA HIS A 114 -10.07 6.50 4.55
C HIS A 114 -10.43 5.11 3.99
N THR A 115 -9.57 4.10 4.19
CA THR A 115 -9.75 2.72 3.73
C THR A 115 -9.80 1.75 4.91
N ASP A 116 -9.99 0.45 4.66
CA ASP A 116 -9.80 -0.59 5.68
C ASP A 116 -8.30 -0.94 5.81
N TYR A 117 -7.53 -0.02 6.41
CA TYR A 117 -6.07 -0.11 6.51
C TYR A 117 -5.56 -0.84 7.76
N ALA A 118 -6.46 -1.26 8.66
CA ALA A 118 -6.09 -1.77 9.99
C ALA A 118 -5.20 -3.03 9.91
N ALA A 119 -5.55 -3.99 9.05
CA ALA A 119 -4.73 -5.19 8.83
C ALA A 119 -3.33 -4.85 8.27
N GLY A 120 -3.25 -3.88 7.37
CA GLY A 120 -1.97 -3.41 6.84
C GLY A 120 -1.10 -2.74 7.90
N LEU A 121 -1.71 -1.91 8.76
CA LEU A 121 -1.01 -1.28 9.88
C LEU A 121 -0.51 -2.33 10.89
N GLU A 122 -1.32 -3.34 11.21
CA GLU A 122 -0.93 -4.43 12.10
C GLU A 122 0.28 -5.19 11.54
N ARG A 123 0.29 -5.51 10.24
CA ARG A 123 1.44 -6.17 9.59
C ARG A 123 2.71 -5.31 9.68
N ILE A 124 2.60 -3.99 9.51
CA ILE A 124 3.73 -3.07 9.68
C ILE A 124 4.21 -3.08 11.14
N GLU A 125 3.30 -2.95 12.10
CA GLU A 125 3.62 -2.97 13.54
C GLU A 125 4.34 -4.26 13.95
N GLN A 126 3.85 -5.43 13.50
CA GLN A 126 4.47 -6.72 13.77
C GLN A 126 5.92 -6.78 13.24
N SER A 127 6.16 -6.28 12.03
CA SER A 127 7.49 -6.16 11.44
C SER A 127 8.41 -5.26 12.27
N VAL A 128 7.92 -4.08 12.67
CA VAL A 128 8.69 -3.14 13.52
C VAL A 128 9.05 -3.77 14.87
N ASN A 129 8.06 -4.34 15.55
CA ASN A 129 8.23 -4.95 16.87
C ASN A 129 9.21 -6.13 16.84
N LYS A 130 9.17 -6.96 15.78
CA LYS A 130 10.14 -8.03 15.58
C LYS A 130 11.57 -7.48 15.51
N ARG A 131 11.77 -6.40 14.75
CA ARG A 131 13.10 -5.81 14.56
C ARG A 131 13.61 -5.08 15.79
N ILE A 132 12.77 -4.33 16.51
CA ILE A 132 13.19 -3.66 17.76
C ILE A 132 13.63 -4.69 18.81
N LYS A 133 13.00 -5.87 18.88
CA LYS A 133 13.48 -6.95 19.75
C LYS A 133 14.89 -7.43 19.39
N GLU A 134 15.31 -7.37 18.12
CA GLU A 134 16.68 -7.69 17.69
C GLU A 134 17.72 -6.62 18.12
N PHE A 135 17.30 -5.51 18.74
CA PHE A 135 18.15 -4.47 19.33
C PHE A 135 18.29 -4.55 20.85
N THR A 136 17.39 -5.30 21.51
CA THR A 136 17.34 -5.36 22.97
C THR A 136 18.10 -6.58 23.46
#